data_AF-A0A961CB13-F1
#
_entry.id   AF-A0A961CB13-F1
#
_cell.length_a   1.000
_cell.length_b   1.000
_cell.length_c   1.000
_cell.angle_alpha   90.00
_cell.angle_beta   90.00
_cell.angle_gamma   90.00
#
_symmetry.space_group_name_H-M   'P 1'
#
loop_
_entity.id
_entity.type
_entity.pdbx_description
1 polymer ?
#
loop_
_entity_poly.entity_id
_entity_poly.type
_entity_poly.pdbx_seq_one_letter_code
_entity_poly.pdbx_strand_id
1 'polypeptide(L)'
;KENVRQGFFGQEVNLTTYNLCRINMFLHDINFEKFDIAHGDTLIEPAHWDDEPFEAIVSNPPYSTKWEGDANPLLINDPRFSPAGVLAPKSKADLAFTMHMLHWLAVDGTAAIVEFPGVLYRSGAEQKIRKYLTDNNYVDTVIQLPPDLFFGTTIATCVIVLKKSKADNKTLFIDATAQFVRSGNKNKLTPENQQAVLDAFIARTDADHFARLVDNTEIAANDYNLSVSSYVEEEDTREVIDIVELNSEIARIVARQAELRTAIDEIVADLETNR
;
A
#
# COMPACT_ATOMS: atom_id res chain seq x y z
N LYS A 1 -8.42 22.46 7.88
CA LYS A 1 -9.84 22.80 8.15
C LYS A 1 -10.32 24.04 7.39
N GLU A 2 -9.49 25.07 7.23
CA GLU A 2 -9.88 26.35 6.57
C GLU A 2 -10.32 26.21 5.11
N ASN A 3 -9.83 25.19 4.39
CA ASN A 3 -10.18 24.93 2.99
C ASN A 3 -11.43 24.05 2.81
N VAL A 4 -12.05 23.57 3.89
CA VAL A 4 -13.24 22.70 3.83
C VAL A 4 -14.50 23.55 3.96
N ARG A 5 -15.25 23.68 2.87
CA ARG A 5 -16.40 24.61 2.78
C ARG A 5 -17.71 24.00 3.29
N GLN A 6 -18.06 22.82 2.79
CA GLN A 6 -19.36 22.18 3.08
C GLN A 6 -19.33 21.47 4.43
N GLY A 7 -18.34 20.62 4.67
CA GLY A 7 -18.15 19.98 5.97
C GLY A 7 -17.31 18.71 5.86
N PHE A 8 -17.18 18.01 6.98
CA PHE A 8 -16.58 16.68 7.07
C PHE A 8 -17.68 15.64 7.23
N PHE A 9 -17.71 14.68 6.31
CA PHE A 9 -18.71 13.61 6.31
C PHE A 9 -18.04 12.28 6.57
N GLY A 10 -18.71 11.39 7.30
CA GLY A 10 -18.15 10.08 7.62
C GLY A 10 -19.22 9.11 8.10
N GLN A 11 -18.92 7.82 8.04
CA GLN A 11 -19.84 6.79 8.50
C GLN A 11 -19.06 5.73 9.29
N GLU A 12 -19.59 5.34 10.44
CA GLU A 12 -18.94 4.40 11.35
C GLU A 12 -19.95 3.37 11.87
N VAL A 13 -19.58 2.09 11.81
CA VAL A 13 -20.44 0.97 12.20
C VAL A 13 -20.39 0.71 13.70
N ASN A 14 -19.27 1.00 14.35
CA ASN A 14 -19.11 0.80 15.78
C ASN A 14 -19.61 2.02 16.57
N LEU A 15 -20.67 1.83 17.34
CA LEU A 15 -21.29 2.90 18.14
C LEU A 15 -20.31 3.62 19.09
N THR A 16 -19.34 2.93 19.67
CA THR A 16 -18.34 3.56 20.56
C THR A 16 -17.37 4.43 19.77
N THR A 17 -16.83 3.91 18.66
CA THR A 17 -15.94 4.68 17.76
C THR A 17 -16.67 5.87 17.15
N TYR A 18 -17.94 5.69 16.76
CA TYR A 18 -18.82 6.73 16.24
C TYR A 18 -18.95 7.90 17.22
N ASN A 19 -19.27 7.61 18.49
CA ASN A 19 -19.39 8.65 19.52
C ASN A 19 -18.04 9.32 19.80
N LEU A 20 -16.95 8.55 19.84
CA LEU A 20 -15.61 9.08 20.03
C LEU A 20 -15.18 10.00 18.87
N CYS A 21 -15.49 9.63 17.63
CA CYS A 21 -15.23 10.43 16.44
C CYS A 21 -15.92 11.80 16.55
N ARG A 22 -17.21 11.83 16.88
CA ARG A 22 -17.97 13.10 17.04
C ARG A 22 -17.42 13.97 18.16
N ILE A 23 -17.04 13.38 19.29
CA ILE A 23 -16.36 14.09 20.39
C ILE A 23 -15.00 14.62 19.91
N ASN A 24 -14.24 13.83 19.16
CA ASN A 24 -12.93 14.22 18.64
C ASN A 24 -13.01 15.42 17.69
N MET A 25 -14.00 15.44 16.78
CA MET A 25 -14.26 16.58 15.90
C MET A 25 -14.56 17.85 16.72
N PHE A 26 -15.41 17.71 17.74
CA PHE A 26 -15.75 18.81 18.63
C PHE A 26 -14.52 19.35 19.41
N LEU A 27 -13.68 18.47 19.94
CA LEU A 27 -12.46 18.84 20.68
C LEU A 27 -11.39 19.52 19.82
N HIS A 28 -11.46 19.39 18.50
CA HIS A 28 -10.54 20.04 17.55
C HIS A 28 -11.13 21.33 16.93
N ASP A 29 -12.12 21.91 17.61
CA ASP A 29 -12.81 23.16 17.23
C ASP A 29 -13.41 23.10 15.83
N ILE A 30 -14.10 22.00 15.52
CA ILE A 30 -14.94 21.88 14.32
C ILE A 30 -16.39 22.13 14.75
N ASN A 31 -17.03 23.12 14.15
CA ASN A 31 -18.42 23.47 14.44
C ASN A 31 -19.35 22.28 14.08
N PHE A 32 -20.39 22.02 14.88
CA PHE A 32 -21.40 21.00 14.61
C PHE A 32 -22.08 21.15 13.24
N GLU A 33 -22.18 22.37 12.71
CA GLU A 33 -22.71 22.62 11.36
C GLU A 33 -21.71 22.25 10.24
N LYS A 34 -20.48 21.86 10.59
CA LYS A 34 -19.38 21.56 9.67
C LYS A 34 -18.94 20.10 9.69
N PHE A 35 -19.66 19.23 10.40
CA PHE A 35 -19.45 17.79 10.27
C PHE A 35 -20.75 17.01 10.47
N ASP A 36 -20.93 15.95 9.70
CA ASP A 36 -21.93 14.94 9.94
C ASP A 36 -21.28 13.57 9.92
N ILE A 37 -21.50 12.80 10.99
CA ILE A 37 -21.05 11.43 11.06
C ILE A 37 -22.31 10.60 11.19
N ALA A 38 -22.53 9.66 10.28
CA ALA A 38 -23.61 8.68 10.34
C ALA A 38 -23.17 7.42 11.08
N HIS A 39 -24.12 6.77 11.76
CA HIS A 39 -23.90 5.47 12.39
C HIS A 39 -24.56 4.37 11.55
N GLY A 40 -23.78 3.40 11.08
CA GLY A 40 -24.27 2.28 10.27
C GLY A 40 -23.19 1.64 9.40
N ASP A 41 -23.53 0.55 8.72
CA ASP A 41 -22.63 -0.13 7.78
C ASP A 41 -22.64 0.55 6.40
N THR A 42 -21.50 1.13 6.02
CA THR A 42 -21.32 1.84 4.74
C THR A 42 -21.60 0.99 3.50
N LEU A 43 -21.36 -0.33 3.55
CA LEU A 43 -21.58 -1.20 2.39
C LEU A 43 -23.04 -1.61 2.23
N ILE A 44 -23.83 -1.59 3.31
CA ILE A 44 -25.25 -2.00 3.30
C ILE A 44 -26.19 -0.80 3.26
N GLU A 45 -25.97 0.19 4.13
CA GLU A 45 -26.81 1.37 4.31
C GLU A 45 -25.93 2.62 4.18
N PRO A 46 -25.41 2.95 2.98
CA PRO A 46 -24.60 4.16 2.80
C PRO A 46 -25.43 5.41 3.15
N ALA A 47 -24.80 6.37 3.82
CA ALA A 47 -25.40 7.65 4.22
C ALA A 47 -24.90 8.82 3.37
N HIS A 48 -25.45 10.02 3.61
CA HIS A 48 -25.06 11.31 2.99
C HIS A 48 -25.38 11.49 1.50
N TRP A 49 -26.41 10.78 0.98
CA TRP A 49 -26.82 10.85 -0.43
C TRP A 49 -27.06 12.27 -0.95
N ASP A 50 -27.47 13.20 -0.09
CA ASP A 50 -27.75 14.58 -0.47
C ASP A 50 -26.49 15.48 -0.49
N ASP A 51 -25.34 14.97 -0.02
CA ASP A 51 -24.07 15.70 0.11
C ASP A 51 -23.03 15.29 -0.97
N GLU A 52 -23.38 14.32 -1.82
CA GLU A 52 -22.50 13.85 -2.90
C GLU A 52 -22.57 14.74 -4.15
N PRO A 53 -21.50 14.77 -4.98
CA PRO A 53 -20.23 14.05 -4.86
C PRO A 53 -19.16 14.79 -4.05
N PHE A 54 -18.18 14.06 -3.51
CA PHE A 54 -17.10 14.61 -2.67
C PHE A 54 -15.81 14.91 -3.46
N GLU A 55 -15.20 16.08 -3.23
CA GLU A 55 -13.92 16.49 -3.86
C GLU A 55 -12.69 15.79 -3.25
N ALA A 56 -12.78 15.37 -1.98
CA ALA A 56 -11.69 14.69 -1.28
C ALA A 56 -12.24 13.58 -0.38
N ILE A 57 -11.74 12.36 -0.59
CA ILE A 57 -12.09 11.19 0.24
C ILE A 57 -10.80 10.61 0.80
N VAL A 58 -10.74 10.40 2.12
CA VAL A 58 -9.64 9.69 2.77
C VAL A 58 -10.21 8.57 3.62
N SER A 59 -9.61 7.38 3.55
CA SER A 59 -10.09 6.25 4.35
C SER A 59 -8.98 5.26 4.67
N ASN A 60 -9.14 4.58 5.80
CA ASN A 60 -8.38 3.40 6.19
C ASN A 60 -9.40 2.31 6.58
N PRO A 61 -10.07 1.68 5.59
CA PRO A 61 -11.06 0.65 5.85
C PRO A 61 -10.48 -0.55 6.60
N PRO A 62 -11.31 -1.32 7.34
CA PRO A 62 -10.83 -2.47 8.09
C PRO A 62 -10.44 -3.62 7.15
N TYR A 63 -9.18 -4.07 7.26
CA TYR A 63 -8.58 -5.00 6.30
C TYR A 63 -9.25 -6.37 6.24
N SER A 64 -9.57 -6.80 5.03
CA SER A 64 -10.13 -8.12 4.69
C SER A 64 -11.29 -8.54 5.60
N THR A 65 -12.15 -7.57 5.91
CA THR A 65 -13.37 -7.79 6.70
C THR A 65 -14.38 -8.59 5.90
N LYS A 66 -15.16 -9.42 6.59
CA LYS A 66 -16.28 -10.13 5.96
C LYS A 66 -17.43 -9.16 5.71
N TRP A 67 -18.14 -9.36 4.60
CA TRP A 67 -19.32 -8.57 4.24
C TRP A 67 -20.31 -9.44 3.47
N GLU A 68 -21.50 -8.90 3.16
CA GLU A 68 -22.55 -9.68 2.50
C GLU A 68 -22.16 -10.16 1.10
N GLY A 69 -21.55 -9.29 0.28
CA GLY A 69 -21.12 -9.62 -1.08
C GLY A 69 -22.19 -10.35 -1.89
N ASP A 70 -21.83 -11.48 -2.49
CA ASP A 70 -22.76 -12.30 -3.30
C ASP A 70 -23.83 -13.05 -2.49
N ALA A 71 -23.83 -12.99 -1.16
CA ALA A 71 -24.93 -13.50 -0.35
C ALA A 71 -26.17 -12.59 -0.42
N ASN A 72 -25.99 -11.31 -0.75
CA ASN A 72 -27.08 -10.39 -1.02
C ASN A 72 -27.22 -10.18 -2.53
N PRO A 73 -28.24 -10.79 -3.18
CA PRO A 73 -28.39 -10.75 -4.63
C PRO A 73 -28.72 -9.36 -5.18
N LEU A 74 -29.05 -8.38 -4.32
CA LEU A 74 -29.32 -7.01 -4.74
C LEU A 74 -28.02 -6.26 -5.06
N LEU A 75 -26.91 -6.60 -4.39
CA LEU A 75 -25.66 -5.86 -4.50
C LEU A 75 -25.02 -5.93 -5.89
N ILE A 76 -25.28 -7.00 -6.67
CA ILE A 76 -24.73 -7.10 -8.04
C ILE A 76 -25.32 -6.03 -8.98
N ASN A 77 -26.52 -5.52 -8.67
CA ASN A 77 -27.18 -4.46 -9.43
C ASN A 77 -27.01 -3.08 -8.78
N ASP A 78 -26.32 -2.99 -7.64
CA ASP A 78 -26.01 -1.72 -7.00
C ASP A 78 -25.13 -0.86 -7.94
N PRO A 79 -25.46 0.42 -8.20
CA PRO A 79 -24.66 1.31 -9.05
C PRO A 79 -23.19 1.45 -8.62
N ARG A 80 -22.88 1.20 -7.34
CA ARG A 80 -21.50 1.21 -6.82
C ARG A 80 -20.68 0.04 -7.34
N PHE A 81 -21.29 -1.11 -7.60
CA PHE A 81 -20.58 -2.37 -7.89
C PHE A 81 -20.86 -2.93 -9.27
N SER A 82 -22.08 -2.73 -9.79
CA SER A 82 -22.51 -3.22 -11.10
C SER A 82 -21.59 -2.87 -12.28
N PRO A 83 -20.90 -1.70 -12.32
CA PRO A 83 -19.99 -1.39 -13.42
C PRO A 83 -18.79 -2.36 -13.55
N ALA A 84 -18.32 -2.92 -12.43
CA ALA A 84 -17.26 -3.94 -12.45
C ALA A 84 -17.76 -5.33 -12.86
N GLY A 85 -19.08 -5.54 -12.88
CA GLY A 85 -19.73 -6.81 -13.26
C GLY A 85 -19.52 -7.96 -12.28
N VAL A 86 -18.81 -7.74 -11.17
CA VAL A 86 -18.58 -8.71 -10.09
C VAL A 86 -18.50 -8.00 -8.75
N LEU A 87 -18.78 -8.73 -7.67
CA LEU A 87 -18.61 -8.25 -6.30
C LEU A 87 -17.26 -8.71 -5.74
N ALA A 88 -16.70 -7.94 -4.80
CA ALA A 88 -15.56 -8.40 -4.04
C ALA A 88 -15.93 -9.68 -3.26
N PRO A 89 -14.96 -10.58 -2.95
CA PRO A 89 -15.26 -11.80 -2.23
C PRO A 89 -15.85 -11.52 -0.84
N LYS A 90 -16.80 -12.34 -0.37
CA LYS A 90 -17.43 -12.18 0.97
C LYS A 90 -16.45 -12.14 2.14
N SER A 91 -15.28 -12.75 1.98
CA SER A 91 -14.23 -12.75 3.00
C SER A 91 -13.33 -11.51 2.98
N LYS A 92 -13.49 -10.62 1.99
CA LYS A 92 -12.57 -9.52 1.68
C LYS A 92 -13.35 -8.32 1.13
N ALA A 93 -13.74 -7.41 2.02
CA ALA A 93 -14.47 -6.20 1.67
C ALA A 93 -13.60 -5.07 1.08
N ASP A 94 -12.27 -5.22 1.06
CA ASP A 94 -11.31 -4.18 0.72
C ASP A 94 -11.69 -3.42 -0.59
N LEU A 95 -11.79 -4.13 -1.72
CA LEU A 95 -12.18 -3.53 -3.00
C LEU A 95 -13.66 -3.12 -3.08
N ALA A 96 -14.54 -3.59 -2.20
CA ALA A 96 -15.90 -3.07 -2.10
C ALA A 96 -15.90 -1.65 -1.52
N PHE A 97 -15.07 -1.39 -0.51
CA PHE A 97 -14.83 -0.03 -0.02
C PHE A 97 -14.22 0.86 -1.10
N THR A 98 -13.21 0.37 -1.84
CA THR A 98 -12.62 1.11 -2.96
C THR A 98 -13.68 1.51 -4.00
N MET A 99 -14.55 0.60 -4.40
CA MET A 99 -15.64 0.86 -5.36
C MET A 99 -16.69 1.81 -4.80
N HIS A 100 -17.02 1.70 -3.51
CA HIS A 100 -17.90 2.65 -2.83
C HIS A 100 -17.32 4.06 -2.87
N MET A 101 -16.06 4.26 -2.47
CA MET A 101 -15.42 5.58 -2.51
C MET A 101 -15.31 6.14 -3.92
N LEU A 102 -15.01 5.29 -4.92
CA LEU A 102 -15.02 5.71 -6.33
C LEU A 102 -16.39 6.24 -6.76
N HIS A 103 -17.49 5.58 -6.37
CA HIS A 103 -18.83 6.01 -6.77
C HIS A 103 -19.12 7.45 -6.30
N TRP A 104 -18.84 7.73 -5.04
CA TRP A 104 -19.12 9.00 -4.35
C TRP A 104 -18.11 10.12 -4.67
N LEU A 105 -17.02 9.80 -5.35
CA LEU A 105 -15.97 10.77 -5.71
C LEU A 105 -16.44 11.73 -6.81
N ALA A 106 -16.18 13.03 -6.67
CA ALA A 106 -16.42 14.01 -7.72
C ALA A 106 -15.51 13.76 -8.94
N VAL A 107 -15.89 14.29 -10.10
CA VAL A 107 -15.13 14.09 -11.35
C VAL A 107 -13.72 14.69 -11.25
N ASP A 108 -13.61 15.84 -10.60
CA ASP A 108 -12.38 16.57 -10.27
C ASP A 108 -11.82 16.24 -8.88
N GLY A 109 -12.43 15.27 -8.19
CA GLY A 109 -12.03 14.85 -6.85
C GLY A 109 -10.85 13.89 -6.81
N THR A 110 -10.28 13.71 -5.63
CA THR A 110 -9.24 12.71 -5.35
C THR A 110 -9.58 11.87 -4.11
N ALA A 111 -9.50 10.55 -4.23
CA ALA A 111 -9.59 9.64 -3.09
C ALA A 111 -8.22 9.05 -2.75
N ALA A 112 -7.84 8.98 -1.48
CA ALA A 112 -6.64 8.29 -1.01
C ALA A 112 -7.01 7.24 0.05
N ILE A 113 -6.75 5.98 -0.26
CA ILE A 113 -7.29 4.84 0.50
C ILE A 113 -6.14 3.97 0.96
N VAL A 114 -6.02 3.76 2.27
CA VAL A 114 -5.06 2.81 2.83
C VAL A 114 -5.64 1.40 2.73
N GLU A 115 -4.91 0.47 2.12
CA GLU A 115 -5.36 -0.88 1.82
C GLU A 115 -4.32 -1.93 2.24
N PHE A 116 -4.81 -3.14 2.50
CA PHE A 116 -3.93 -4.32 2.60
C PHE A 116 -3.38 -4.68 1.21
N PRO A 117 -2.06 -4.92 1.02
CA PRO A 117 -1.46 -5.10 -0.31
C PRO A 117 -2.06 -6.21 -1.17
N GLY A 118 -2.75 -7.17 -0.56
CA GLY A 118 -3.49 -8.22 -1.28
C GLY A 118 -4.45 -7.70 -2.36
N VAL A 119 -5.01 -6.50 -2.20
CA VAL A 119 -5.89 -5.90 -3.21
C VAL A 119 -5.19 -5.71 -4.56
N LEU A 120 -3.86 -5.59 -4.56
CA LEU A 120 -3.04 -5.28 -5.74
C LEU A 120 -2.82 -6.49 -6.66
N TYR A 121 -2.88 -7.73 -6.15
CA TYR A 121 -2.47 -8.93 -6.90
C TYR A 121 -3.41 -10.13 -6.82
N ARG A 122 -4.35 -10.18 -5.86
CA ARG A 122 -5.25 -11.35 -5.71
C ARG A 122 -6.07 -11.60 -6.98
N SER A 123 -6.19 -12.86 -7.40
CA SER A 123 -6.85 -13.25 -8.65
C SER A 123 -8.40 -13.27 -8.56
N GLY A 124 -9.07 -13.63 -9.65
CA GLY A 124 -10.51 -13.88 -9.66
C GLY A 124 -11.34 -12.60 -9.68
N ALA A 125 -12.29 -12.46 -8.76
CA ALA A 125 -13.17 -11.28 -8.72
C ALA A 125 -12.40 -9.98 -8.48
N GLU A 126 -11.39 -9.99 -7.59
CA GLU A 126 -10.56 -8.81 -7.31
C GLU A 126 -9.76 -8.38 -8.54
N GLN A 127 -9.27 -9.31 -9.36
CA GLN A 127 -8.60 -9.01 -10.63
C GLN A 127 -9.55 -8.33 -11.63
N LYS A 128 -10.80 -8.78 -11.73
CA LYS A 128 -11.80 -8.15 -12.60
C LYS A 128 -12.15 -6.73 -12.14
N ILE A 129 -12.21 -6.49 -10.83
CA ILE A 129 -12.40 -5.15 -10.27
C ILE A 129 -11.20 -4.26 -10.60
N ARG A 130 -9.95 -4.74 -10.41
CA ARG A 130 -8.75 -3.99 -10.82
C ARG A 130 -8.72 -3.68 -12.31
N LYS A 131 -9.16 -4.63 -13.15
CA LYS A 131 -9.34 -4.43 -14.59
C LYS A 131 -10.30 -3.27 -14.85
N TYR A 132 -11.49 -3.27 -14.23
CA TYR A 132 -12.43 -2.17 -14.33
C TYR A 132 -11.82 -0.82 -13.91
N LEU A 133 -11.12 -0.78 -12.76
CA LEU A 133 -10.49 0.45 -12.26
C LEU A 133 -9.38 0.96 -13.20
N THR A 134 -8.61 0.06 -13.80
CA THR A 134 -7.47 0.41 -14.67
C THR A 134 -7.94 0.79 -16.07
N ASP A 135 -8.85 0.02 -16.68
CA ASP A 135 -9.35 0.26 -18.03
C ASP A 135 -10.13 1.59 -18.12
N ASN A 136 -10.85 1.96 -17.06
CA ASN A 136 -11.53 3.25 -16.97
C ASN A 136 -10.62 4.37 -16.44
N ASN A 137 -9.33 4.09 -16.30
CA ASN A 137 -8.31 5.05 -15.89
C ASN A 137 -8.60 5.72 -14.54
N TYR A 138 -9.11 4.96 -13.57
CA TYR A 138 -9.42 5.50 -12.23
C TYR A 138 -8.27 5.42 -11.24
N VAL A 139 -7.36 4.45 -11.40
CA VAL A 139 -6.18 4.32 -10.53
C VAL A 139 -5.14 5.37 -10.94
N ASP A 140 -4.95 6.37 -10.09
CA ASP A 140 -4.01 7.46 -10.34
C ASP A 140 -2.59 7.10 -9.89
N THR A 141 -2.46 6.66 -8.64
CA THR A 141 -1.18 6.31 -8.02
C THR A 141 -1.35 5.12 -7.07
N VAL A 142 -0.35 4.24 -7.00
CA VAL A 142 -0.22 3.21 -5.97
C VAL A 142 1.07 3.43 -5.20
N ILE A 143 0.98 3.58 -3.88
CA ILE A 143 2.12 3.84 -3.00
C ILE A 143 2.29 2.66 -2.07
N GLN A 144 3.43 1.96 -2.13
CA GLN A 144 3.74 0.91 -1.18
C GLN A 144 4.43 1.52 0.05
N LEU A 145 3.85 1.29 1.23
CA LEU A 145 4.35 1.88 2.48
C LEU A 145 5.32 0.92 3.20
N PRO A 146 6.19 1.46 4.08
CA PRO A 146 7.02 0.66 4.95
C PRO A 146 6.22 -0.37 5.77
N PRO A 147 6.82 -1.54 6.10
CA PRO A 147 6.26 -2.45 7.10
C PRO A 147 6.31 -1.80 8.49
N ASP A 148 5.68 -2.43 9.48
CA ASP A 148 5.74 -2.01 10.90
C ASP A 148 5.29 -0.56 11.21
N LEU A 149 4.49 0.08 10.34
CA LEU A 149 3.96 1.43 10.61
C LEU A 149 2.77 1.42 11.55
N PHE A 150 1.86 0.45 11.38
CA PHE A 150 0.60 0.42 12.10
C PHE A 150 0.75 -0.27 13.46
N PHE A 151 -0.01 0.21 14.44
CA PHE A 151 -0.14 -0.48 15.72
C PHE A 151 -0.91 -1.79 15.54
N GLY A 152 -0.50 -2.83 16.27
CA GLY A 152 -1.19 -4.13 16.25
C GLY A 152 -0.87 -5.04 15.06
N THR A 153 -0.08 -4.61 14.08
CA THR A 153 0.34 -5.45 12.94
C THR A 153 1.76 -5.12 12.48
N THR A 154 2.45 -6.10 11.88
CA THR A 154 3.76 -5.92 11.22
C THR A 154 3.65 -5.85 9.70
N ILE A 155 2.43 -6.03 9.18
CA ILE A 155 2.16 -6.09 7.74
C ILE A 155 2.45 -4.71 7.12
N ALA A 156 3.08 -4.72 5.95
CA ALA A 156 3.12 -3.56 5.06
C ALA A 156 1.72 -3.20 4.55
N THR A 157 1.49 -1.92 4.28
CA THR A 157 0.23 -1.41 3.74
C THR A 157 0.53 -0.68 2.43
N CYS A 158 -0.51 -0.36 1.68
CA CYS A 158 -0.39 0.46 0.49
C CYS A 158 -1.44 1.56 0.50
N VAL A 159 -1.20 2.61 -0.28
CA VAL A 159 -2.20 3.63 -0.56
C VAL A 159 -2.58 3.54 -2.03
N ILE A 160 -3.87 3.43 -2.31
CA ILE A 160 -4.41 3.58 -3.66
C ILE A 160 -5.01 4.97 -3.76
N VAL A 161 -4.53 5.75 -4.71
CA VAL A 161 -5.08 7.06 -5.06
C VAL A 161 -5.97 6.92 -6.29
N LEU A 162 -7.22 7.37 -6.18
CA LEU A 162 -8.20 7.35 -7.28
C LEU A 162 -8.53 8.76 -7.75
N LYS A 163 -8.73 8.89 -9.07
CA LYS A 163 -9.27 10.09 -9.73
C LYS A 163 -10.19 9.69 -10.86
N LYS A 164 -11.29 10.41 -11.06
CA LYS A 164 -12.19 10.20 -12.22
C LYS A 164 -11.73 10.91 -13.49
N SER A 165 -10.97 11.99 -13.34
CA SER A 165 -10.41 12.77 -14.45
C SER A 165 -8.90 12.87 -14.32
N LYS A 166 -8.17 12.24 -15.24
CA LYS A 166 -6.71 12.28 -15.34
C LYS A 166 -6.29 12.85 -16.69
N ALA A 167 -5.13 13.50 -16.72
CA ALA A 167 -4.57 14.08 -17.94
C ALA A 167 -3.99 13.03 -18.91
N ASP A 168 -3.67 11.84 -18.41
CA ASP A 168 -3.05 10.73 -19.14
C ASP A 168 -3.66 9.38 -18.75
N ASN A 169 -3.36 8.34 -19.53
CA ASN A 169 -3.76 6.94 -19.26
C ASN A 169 -2.63 6.17 -18.57
N LYS A 170 -2.03 6.77 -17.53
CA LYS A 170 -0.90 6.18 -16.81
C LYS A 170 -1.15 6.11 -15.31
N THR A 171 -0.60 5.11 -14.64
CA THR A 171 -0.61 4.98 -13.18
C THR A 171 0.81 5.16 -12.65
N LEU A 172 0.95 6.01 -11.64
CA LEU A 172 2.22 6.18 -10.93
C LEU A 172 2.36 5.10 -9.86
N PHE A 173 3.50 4.41 -9.83
CA PHE A 173 3.87 3.49 -8.76
C PHE A 173 4.99 4.13 -7.95
N ILE A 174 4.85 4.17 -6.62
CA ILE A 174 5.86 4.71 -5.70
C ILE A 174 6.22 3.64 -4.68
N ASP A 175 7.51 3.30 -4.61
CA ASP A 175 8.06 2.45 -3.56
C ASP A 175 8.55 3.31 -2.40
N ALA A 176 7.72 3.48 -1.39
CA ALA A 176 8.08 4.18 -0.17
C ALA A 176 8.58 3.22 0.93
N THR A 177 8.86 1.94 0.64
CA THR A 177 9.16 0.94 1.68
C THR A 177 10.39 1.28 2.52
N ALA A 178 11.36 2.00 1.94
CA ALA A 178 12.55 2.50 2.63
C ALA A 178 12.34 3.87 3.33
N GLN A 179 11.18 4.51 3.17
CA GLN A 179 10.87 5.84 3.71
C GLN A 179 10.42 5.78 5.16
N PHE A 180 11.33 5.45 6.07
CA PHE A 180 11.05 5.44 7.50
C PHE A 180 12.31 5.66 8.36
N VAL A 181 12.07 6.05 9.61
CA VAL A 181 13.04 5.92 10.69
C VAL A 181 12.57 4.87 11.68
N ARG A 182 13.47 3.97 12.09
CA ARG A 182 13.16 2.93 13.08
C ARG A 182 13.01 3.58 14.46
N SER A 183 11.88 3.35 15.12
CA SER A 183 11.56 3.83 16.46
C SER A 183 11.14 2.65 17.33
N GLY A 184 12.12 1.95 17.91
CA GLY A 184 11.90 0.72 18.66
C GLY A 184 11.46 -0.42 17.72
N ASN A 185 10.30 -1.02 18.01
CA ASN A 185 9.74 -2.12 17.20
C ASN A 185 8.83 -1.62 16.07
N LYS A 186 8.77 -0.31 15.83
CA LYS A 186 7.89 0.31 14.84
C LYS A 186 8.66 1.24 13.93
N ASN A 187 8.21 1.33 12.69
CA ASN A 187 8.68 2.31 11.73
C ASN A 187 7.85 3.59 11.87
N LYS A 188 8.47 4.74 11.61
CA LYS A 188 7.78 6.03 11.59
C LYS A 188 8.13 6.75 10.30
N LEU A 189 7.13 7.27 9.61
CA LEU A 189 7.33 8.25 8.55
C LEU A 189 7.60 9.61 9.21
N THR A 190 8.84 10.11 9.07
CA THR A 190 9.15 11.49 9.46
C THR A 190 8.54 12.48 8.46
N PRO A 191 8.44 13.78 8.80
CA PRO A 191 8.01 14.80 7.84
C PRO A 191 8.83 14.78 6.54
N GLU A 192 10.13 14.51 6.62
CA GLU A 192 11.01 14.42 5.46
C GLU A 192 10.67 13.21 4.58
N ASN A 193 10.39 12.05 5.17
CA ASN A 193 9.91 10.88 4.44
C ASN A 193 8.56 11.13 3.74
N GLN A 194 7.64 11.80 4.45
CA GLN A 194 6.33 12.16 3.88
C GLN A 194 6.49 13.13 2.70
N GLN A 195 7.37 14.12 2.86
CA GLN A 195 7.64 15.09 1.81
C GLN A 195 8.27 14.42 0.57
N ALA A 196 9.20 13.48 0.74
CA ALA A 196 9.78 12.75 -0.39
C ALA A 196 8.73 11.97 -1.20
N VAL A 197 7.79 11.30 -0.53
CA VAL A 197 6.67 10.61 -1.20
C VAL A 197 5.73 11.60 -1.88
N LEU A 198 5.43 12.73 -1.22
CA LEU A 198 4.60 13.78 -1.78
C LEU A 198 5.24 14.43 -3.01
N ASP A 199 6.55 14.69 -2.98
CA ASP A 199 7.30 15.26 -4.08
C ASP A 199 7.31 14.34 -5.29
N ALA A 200 7.48 13.02 -5.10
CA ALA A 200 7.34 12.05 -6.18
C ALA A 200 5.92 11.99 -6.75
N PHE A 201 4.89 12.06 -5.88
CA PHE A 201 3.50 12.13 -6.32
C PHE A 201 3.21 13.38 -7.17
N ILE A 202 3.74 14.54 -6.76
CA ILE A 202 3.57 15.82 -7.48
C ILE A 202 4.36 15.82 -8.79
N ALA A 203 5.61 15.37 -8.76
CA ALA A 203 6.48 15.33 -9.94
C ALA A 203 5.92 14.38 -10.99
N ARG A 204 5.41 13.22 -10.55
CA ARG A 204 4.74 12.22 -11.40
C ARG A 204 5.62 11.81 -12.58
N THR A 205 6.90 11.59 -12.32
CA THR A 205 7.92 11.14 -13.27
C THR A 205 8.64 9.92 -12.72
N ASP A 206 9.36 9.22 -13.61
CA ASP A 206 10.23 8.11 -13.20
C ASP A 206 11.36 8.64 -12.29
N ALA A 207 11.68 7.85 -11.27
CA ALA A 207 12.79 8.04 -10.36
C ALA A 207 13.36 6.67 -10.02
N ASP A 208 14.63 6.43 -10.34
CA ASP A 208 15.30 5.15 -10.16
C ASP A 208 15.07 4.62 -8.73
N HIS A 209 14.64 3.36 -8.65
CA HIS A 209 14.36 2.64 -7.41
C HIS A 209 13.29 3.24 -6.49
N PHE A 210 12.56 4.26 -6.94
CA PHE A 210 11.60 4.97 -6.09
C PHE A 210 10.23 5.17 -6.73
N ALA A 211 10.17 5.53 -8.01
CA ALA A 211 8.91 5.77 -8.69
C ALA A 211 8.96 5.43 -10.18
N ARG A 212 7.84 4.97 -10.72
CA ARG A 212 7.68 4.75 -12.16
C ARG A 212 6.28 5.09 -12.63
N LEU A 213 6.17 5.84 -13.72
CA LEU A 213 4.93 6.21 -14.38
C LEU A 213 4.64 5.23 -15.52
N VAL A 214 3.72 4.31 -15.27
CA VAL A 214 3.47 3.14 -16.12
C VAL A 214 2.20 3.35 -16.95
N ASP A 215 2.23 2.98 -18.23
CA ASP A 215 1.05 3.01 -19.09
C ASP A 215 0.06 1.91 -18.69
N ASN A 216 -1.24 2.22 -18.70
CA ASN A 216 -2.26 1.23 -18.34
C ASN A 216 -2.24 -0.01 -19.25
N THR A 217 -1.71 0.10 -20.47
CA THR A 217 -1.52 -1.06 -21.37
C THR A 217 -0.46 -2.05 -20.86
N GLU A 218 0.58 -1.56 -20.18
CA GLU A 218 1.59 -2.43 -19.53
C GLU A 218 0.98 -3.15 -18.34
N ILE A 219 0.14 -2.46 -17.55
CA ILE A 219 -0.60 -3.05 -16.43
C ILE A 219 -1.57 -4.13 -16.93
N ALA A 220 -2.25 -3.89 -18.05
CA ALA A 220 -3.13 -4.88 -18.69
C ALA A 220 -2.36 -6.11 -19.19
N ALA A 221 -1.15 -5.91 -19.74
CA ALA A 221 -0.26 -7.00 -20.15
C ALA A 221 0.25 -7.83 -18.95
N ASN A 222 0.32 -7.21 -17.76
CA ASN A 222 0.70 -7.84 -16.50
C ASN A 222 -0.52 -8.30 -15.68
N ASP A 223 -1.57 -8.78 -16.35
CA ASP A 223 -2.77 -9.37 -15.72
C ASP A 223 -3.47 -8.45 -14.69
N TYR A 224 -3.36 -7.14 -14.88
CA TYR A 224 -3.87 -6.11 -13.96
C TYR A 224 -3.29 -6.21 -12.55
N ASN A 225 -2.03 -6.62 -12.44
CA ASN A 225 -1.27 -6.56 -11.20
C ASN A 225 -0.87 -5.11 -10.91
N LEU A 226 -1.19 -4.63 -9.71
CA LEU A 226 -0.88 -3.27 -9.25
C LEU A 226 0.20 -3.26 -8.15
N SER A 227 0.94 -4.35 -7.98
CA SER A 227 2.04 -4.41 -7.00
C SER A 227 3.18 -3.50 -7.46
N VAL A 228 3.66 -2.63 -6.58
CA VAL A 228 4.71 -1.65 -6.92
C VAL A 228 6.01 -2.34 -7.36
N SER A 229 6.38 -3.45 -6.71
CA SER A 229 7.56 -4.26 -7.06
C SER A 229 7.50 -4.91 -8.46
N SER A 230 6.35 -4.88 -9.14
CA SER A 230 6.27 -5.30 -10.55
C SER A 230 6.75 -4.23 -11.53
N TYR A 231 6.93 -3.00 -11.07
CA TYR A 231 7.21 -1.84 -11.92
C TYR A 231 8.39 -1.00 -11.44
N VAL A 232 8.63 -0.92 -10.14
CA VAL A 232 9.77 -0.22 -9.55
C VAL A 232 10.81 -1.26 -9.17
N GLU A 233 11.99 -1.18 -9.77
CA GLU A 233 13.11 -2.07 -9.47
C GLU A 233 13.75 -1.68 -8.13
N GLU A 234 13.91 -2.62 -7.20
CA GLU A 234 14.63 -2.36 -5.96
C GLU A 234 16.11 -2.05 -6.22
N GLU A 235 16.71 -1.19 -5.39
CA GLU A 235 18.15 -0.90 -5.47
C GLU A 235 18.97 -2.14 -5.09
N ASP A 236 19.88 -2.55 -5.96
CA ASP A 236 20.81 -3.64 -5.64
C ASP A 236 21.92 -3.16 -4.71
N THR A 237 21.67 -3.30 -3.41
CA THR A 237 22.62 -2.91 -2.34
C THR A 237 23.65 -3.98 -2.01
N ARG A 238 23.69 -5.10 -2.76
CA ARG A 238 24.69 -6.14 -2.54
C ARG A 238 26.08 -5.59 -2.86
N GLU A 239 27.03 -5.82 -1.96
CA GLU A 239 28.43 -5.52 -2.25
C GLU A 239 28.85 -6.31 -3.49
N VAL A 240 29.41 -5.62 -4.48
CA VAL A 240 30.05 -6.27 -5.63
C VAL A 240 31.31 -6.95 -5.11
N ILE A 241 31.18 -8.23 -4.79
CA ILE A 241 32.32 -9.06 -4.39
C ILE A 241 33.21 -9.22 -5.61
N ASP A 242 34.45 -8.73 -5.53
CA ASP A 242 35.48 -9.08 -6.51
C ASP A 242 35.80 -10.57 -6.37
N ILE A 243 35.24 -11.37 -7.28
CA ILE A 243 35.40 -12.82 -7.31
C ILE A 243 36.88 -13.21 -7.47
N VAL A 244 37.69 -12.38 -8.16
CA VAL A 244 39.12 -12.64 -8.36
C VAL A 244 39.90 -12.39 -7.07
N GLU A 245 39.60 -11.31 -6.37
CA GLU A 245 40.20 -11.01 -5.06
C GLU A 245 39.82 -12.08 -4.03
N LEU A 246 38.52 -12.42 -3.93
CA LEU A 246 38.03 -13.43 -3.01
C LEU A 246 38.68 -14.80 -3.26
N ASN A 247 38.76 -15.23 -4.53
CA ASN A 247 39.45 -16.48 -4.86
C ASN A 247 40.94 -16.45 -4.52
N SER A 248 41.59 -15.30 -4.71
CA SER A 248 43.01 -15.11 -4.35
C SER A 248 43.22 -15.17 -2.84
N GLU A 249 42.28 -14.62 -2.06
CA GLU A 249 42.30 -14.70 -0.60
C GLU A 249 42.06 -16.13 -0.10
N ILE A 250 41.07 -16.84 -0.67
CA ILE A 250 40.81 -18.26 -0.37
C ILE A 250 42.07 -19.10 -0.64
N ALA A 251 42.72 -18.92 -1.78
CA ALA A 251 43.95 -19.65 -2.11
C ALA A 251 45.07 -19.39 -1.08
N ARG A 252 45.21 -18.15 -0.61
CA ARG A 252 46.18 -17.75 0.43
C ARG A 252 45.88 -18.42 1.76
N ILE A 253 44.60 -18.45 2.16
CA ILE A 253 44.14 -19.10 3.40
C ILE A 253 44.43 -20.60 3.36
N VAL A 254 44.15 -21.27 2.24
CA VAL A 254 44.41 -22.71 2.07
C VAL A 254 45.90 -23.01 2.14
N ALA A 255 46.75 -22.22 1.48
CA ALA A 255 48.19 -22.38 1.57
C ALA A 255 48.70 -22.22 3.01
N ARG A 256 48.20 -21.20 3.72
CA ARG A 256 48.56 -20.97 5.13
C ARG A 256 48.08 -22.09 6.05
N GLN A 257 46.88 -22.64 5.80
CA GLN A 257 46.40 -23.80 6.54
C GLN A 257 47.29 -25.02 6.35
N ALA A 258 47.77 -25.27 5.12
CA ALA A 258 48.68 -26.38 4.84
C ALA A 258 50.03 -26.24 5.56
N GLU A 259 50.61 -25.03 5.56
CA GLU A 259 51.83 -24.72 6.33
C GLU A 259 51.64 -24.98 7.83
N LEU A 260 50.57 -24.44 8.41
CA LEU A 260 50.26 -24.61 9.83
C LEU A 260 50.01 -26.08 10.17
N ARG A 261 49.36 -26.83 9.27
CA ARG A 261 49.11 -28.26 9.47
C ARG A 261 50.41 -29.05 9.49
N THR A 262 51.32 -28.75 8.57
CA THR A 262 52.66 -29.37 8.52
C THR A 262 53.44 -29.09 9.81
N ALA A 263 53.43 -27.85 10.29
CA ALA A 263 54.09 -27.50 11.55
C ALA A 263 53.48 -28.21 12.77
N ILE A 264 52.16 -28.40 12.79
CA ILE A 264 51.50 -29.20 13.84
C ILE A 264 51.93 -30.67 13.76
N ASP A 265 51.94 -31.25 12.57
CA ASP A 265 52.32 -32.65 12.37
C ASP A 265 53.78 -32.91 12.79
N GLU A 266 54.69 -31.94 12.57
CA GLU A 266 56.08 -31.99 13.07
C GLU A 266 56.15 -31.99 14.60
N ILE A 267 55.39 -31.12 15.27
CA ILE A 267 55.34 -31.07 16.74
C ILE A 267 54.76 -32.37 17.31
N VAL A 268 53.72 -32.91 16.68
CA VAL A 268 53.09 -34.18 17.10
C VAL A 268 54.09 -35.33 16.94
N ALA A 269 54.80 -35.40 15.81
CA ALA A 269 55.80 -36.44 15.58
C ALA A 269 56.92 -36.39 16.63
N ASP A 270 57.45 -35.21 16.94
CA ASP A 270 58.50 -35.04 17.97
C ASP A 270 58.02 -35.50 19.36
N LEU A 271 56.77 -35.19 19.73
CA LEU A 271 56.15 -35.64 20.98
C LEU A 271 55.90 -37.16 21.02
N GLU A 272 55.57 -37.78 19.90
CA GLU A 272 55.39 -39.24 19.80
C GLU A 272 56.72 -40.00 19.84
N THR A 273 57.81 -39.44 19.31
CA THR A 273 59.16 -40.04 19.41
C THR A 273 59.84 -39.85 20.77
N ASN A 274 59.45 -38.83 21.54
CA ASN A 274 59.99 -38.56 22.88
C ASN A 274 59.22 -39.29 24.00
N ARG A 275 58.51 -40.37 23.67
CA ARG A 275 57.69 -41.17 24.57
C ARG A 275 58.16 -42.62 24.61
#